data_AF-A0A0R3XBP6-F1
#
_entry.id   AF-A0A0R3XBP6-F1
#
_cell.length_a   1.000
_cell.length_b   1.000
_cell.length_c   1.000
_cell.angle_alpha   90.00
_cell.angle_beta   90.00
_cell.angle_gamma   90.00
#
_symmetry.space_group_name_H-M   'P 1'
#
loop_
_entity.id
_entity.type
_entity.pdbx_description
1 polymer ?
#
loop_
_entity_poly.entity_id
_entity_poly.type
_entity_poly.pdbx_seq_one_letter_code
_entity_poly.pdbx_strand_id
1 'polypeptide(L)'
;MIGLSGAAVSLGVDRLVYGRWTVNQVNFLLFNFCSNGASFYGVQPWYWYLTSGLPSILTLHLPLALVGWLFDAMSGHRWFMQPCILLKGRPRTKEKIVAKYFGVWIAWTTFAYSCLAHKEFRFLFPLFPLFIYCAGRGLFHLHRIVTKSRWTQSFCSPLRLLIGLLVAVNLAVAGYTCLVHQGGPDALMSKLASQAAAANWADMSPRPKILFLMPCHSTPYLR
;
A
#
# COMPACT_ATOMS: atom_id res chain seq x y z
N MET A 1 14.75 -16.52 18.81
CA MET A 1 13.97 -17.77 18.79
C MET A 1 12.67 -17.65 18.01
N ILE A 2 11.89 -16.57 18.17
CA ILE A 2 10.62 -16.36 17.44
C ILE A 2 10.77 -16.38 15.89
N GLY A 3 11.87 -15.86 15.36
CA GLY A 3 12.13 -15.87 13.90
C GLY A 3 12.36 -17.27 13.32
N LEU A 4 13.02 -18.16 14.07
CA LEU A 4 13.28 -19.55 13.65
C LEU A 4 11.98 -20.37 13.65
N SER A 5 11.15 -20.21 14.69
CA SER A 5 9.83 -20.85 14.71
C SER A 5 8.93 -20.33 13.59
N GLY A 6 8.95 -19.03 13.31
CA GLY A 6 8.21 -18.44 12.19
C GLY A 6 8.67 -18.97 10.83
N ALA A 7 9.99 -19.07 10.62
CA ALA A 7 10.56 -19.63 9.39
C ALA A 7 10.21 -21.12 9.22
N ALA A 8 10.27 -21.91 10.30
CA ALA A 8 9.88 -23.32 10.28
C ALA A 8 8.39 -23.50 9.94
N VAL A 9 7.51 -22.69 10.52
CA VAL A 9 6.08 -22.69 10.18
C VAL A 9 5.86 -22.29 8.72
N SER A 10 6.52 -21.23 8.24
CA SER A 10 6.43 -20.79 6.83
C SER A 10 6.88 -21.90 5.87
N LEU A 11 8.00 -22.57 6.15
CA LEU A 11 8.50 -23.71 5.38
C LEU A 11 7.52 -24.88 5.38
N GLY A 12 6.90 -25.18 6.52
CA GLY A 12 5.90 -26.23 6.63
C GLY A 12 4.66 -25.92 5.79
N VAL A 13 4.14 -24.69 5.86
CA VAL A 13 3.01 -24.24 5.05
C VAL A 13 3.34 -24.28 3.56
N ASP A 14 4.50 -23.76 3.16
CA ASP A 14 4.95 -23.79 1.76
C ASP A 14 5.04 -25.25 1.25
N ARG A 15 5.56 -26.18 2.07
CA ARG A 15 5.61 -27.61 1.71
C ARG A 15 4.23 -28.25 1.56
N LEU A 16 3.27 -27.86 2.41
CA LEU A 16 1.88 -28.37 2.36
C LEU A 16 1.16 -27.88 1.11
N VAL A 17 1.28 -26.59 0.77
CA VAL A 17 0.56 -25.97 -0.35
C VAL A 17 1.15 -26.39 -1.70
N TYR A 18 2.49 -26.36 -1.83
CA TYR A 18 3.15 -26.59 -3.12
C TYR A 18 3.57 -28.04 -3.35
N GLY A 19 3.42 -28.93 -2.36
CA GLY A 19 3.82 -30.33 -2.47
C GLY A 19 5.33 -30.58 -2.53
N ARG A 20 6.16 -29.53 -2.47
CA ARG A 20 7.63 -29.58 -2.54
C ARG A 20 8.26 -28.64 -1.54
N TRP A 21 9.49 -28.92 -1.12
CA TRP A 21 10.24 -28.01 -0.26
C TRP A 21 10.61 -26.76 -1.05
N THR A 22 10.05 -25.64 -0.64
CA THR A 22 10.24 -24.36 -1.30
C THR A 22 10.24 -23.25 -0.25
N VAL A 23 11.01 -22.19 -0.52
CA VAL A 23 11.02 -20.98 0.31
C VAL A 23 10.54 -19.85 -0.58
N ASN A 24 9.28 -19.44 -0.39
CA ASN A 24 8.67 -18.44 -1.26
C ASN A 24 9.42 -17.10 -1.27
N GLN A 25 10.00 -16.70 -0.14
CA GLN A 25 10.78 -15.46 -0.04
C GLN A 25 12.05 -15.52 -0.90
N VAL A 26 12.74 -16.68 -0.96
CA VAL A 26 13.94 -16.86 -1.79
C VAL A 26 13.56 -16.89 -3.27
N ASN A 27 12.47 -17.59 -3.62
CA ASN A 27 11.98 -17.61 -5.00
C ASN A 27 11.56 -16.21 -5.47
N PHE A 28 10.93 -15.42 -4.61
CA PHE A 28 10.61 -14.03 -4.90
C PHE A 28 11.87 -13.22 -5.22
N LEU A 29 12.91 -13.33 -4.38
CA LEU A 29 14.19 -12.64 -4.64
C LEU A 29 14.84 -13.13 -5.93
N LEU A 30 14.88 -14.44 -6.16
CA LEU A 30 15.45 -15.03 -7.38
C LEU A 30 14.71 -14.54 -8.63
N PHE A 31 13.38 -14.48 -8.58
CA PHE A 31 12.56 -14.06 -9.72
C PHE A 31 12.66 -12.55 -9.99
N ASN A 32 12.74 -11.71 -8.95
CA ASN A 32 12.70 -10.25 -9.08
C ASN A 32 14.08 -9.59 -9.21
N PHE A 33 15.13 -10.16 -8.60
CA PHE A 33 16.49 -9.62 -8.63
C PHE A 33 17.42 -10.40 -9.57
N CYS A 34 17.36 -11.73 -9.58
CA CYS A 34 18.33 -12.55 -10.30
C CYS A 34 17.83 -13.01 -11.68
N SER A 35 16.52 -13.05 -11.90
CA SER A 35 15.90 -13.51 -13.14
C SER A 35 15.29 -12.33 -13.89
N ASN A 36 15.40 -12.31 -15.21
CA ASN A 36 14.72 -11.32 -16.07
C ASN A 36 13.19 -11.53 -16.18
N GLY A 37 12.60 -12.36 -15.32
CA GLY A 37 11.16 -12.62 -15.33
C GLY A 37 10.35 -11.38 -14.96
N ALA A 38 10.87 -10.55 -14.06
CA ALA A 38 10.22 -9.31 -13.64
C ALA A 38 10.13 -8.26 -14.76
N SER A 39 11.13 -8.14 -15.64
CA SER A 39 11.11 -7.15 -16.73
C SER A 39 10.01 -7.39 -17.77
N PHE A 40 9.50 -8.61 -17.88
CA PHE A 40 8.38 -8.93 -18.77
C PHE A 40 7.08 -8.18 -18.40
N TYR A 41 6.89 -7.87 -17.11
CA TYR A 41 5.72 -7.15 -16.61
C TYR A 41 5.87 -5.62 -16.68
N GLY A 42 6.90 -5.14 -17.36
CA GLY A 42 7.21 -3.72 -17.51
C GLY A 42 8.22 -3.20 -16.49
N VAL A 43 8.97 -2.19 -16.90
CA VAL A 43 10.03 -1.56 -16.10
C VAL A 43 9.61 -0.13 -15.75
N GLN A 44 9.73 0.23 -14.48
CA GLN A 44 9.45 1.59 -14.02
C GLN A 44 10.72 2.28 -13.49
N PRO A 45 10.81 3.62 -13.55
CA PRO A 45 11.94 4.36 -13.01
C PRO A 45 12.16 4.10 -11.51
N TRP A 46 13.39 4.27 -11.03
CA TRP A 46 13.74 4.04 -9.61
C TRP A 46 12.91 4.90 -8.64
N TYR A 47 12.53 6.12 -9.04
CA TYR A 47 11.75 7.04 -8.21
C TYR A 47 10.23 6.76 -8.20
N TRP A 48 9.77 5.74 -8.92
CA TRP A 48 8.34 5.45 -9.10
C TRP A 48 7.60 5.27 -7.77
N TYR A 49 8.23 4.64 -6.76
CA TYR A 49 7.62 4.52 -5.44
C TYR A 49 7.43 5.88 -4.76
N LEU A 50 8.31 6.86 -4.99
CA LEU A 50 8.19 8.20 -4.41
C LEU A 50 7.11 9.03 -5.11
N THR A 51 7.04 8.96 -6.44
CA THR A 51 6.14 9.80 -7.25
C THR A 51 4.75 9.22 -7.44
N SER A 52 4.63 7.90 -7.55
CA SER A 52 3.39 7.22 -7.90
C SER A 52 2.98 6.22 -6.81
N GLY A 53 3.91 5.38 -6.33
CA GLY A 53 3.63 4.36 -5.33
C GLY A 53 3.03 4.90 -4.03
N LEU A 54 3.78 5.74 -3.32
CA LEU A 54 3.39 6.28 -2.02
C LEU A 54 2.18 7.22 -2.11
N PRO A 55 2.09 8.17 -3.07
CA PRO A 55 0.89 9.00 -3.21
C PRO A 55 -0.39 8.20 -3.48
N SER A 56 -0.32 7.15 -4.31
CA SER A 56 -1.50 6.34 -4.60
C SER A 56 -1.97 5.50 -3.41
N ILE A 57 -1.04 4.93 -2.63
CA ILE A 57 -1.39 4.06 -1.50
C ILE A 57 -1.81 4.89 -0.27
N LEU A 58 -1.07 5.96 0.03
CA LEU A 58 -1.28 6.73 1.25
C LEU A 58 -2.28 7.86 1.07
N THR A 59 -2.56 8.28 -0.17
CA THR A 59 -3.52 9.33 -0.49
C THR A 59 -3.32 10.56 0.41
N LEU A 60 -4.33 10.94 1.19
CA LEU A 60 -4.30 12.07 2.12
C LEU A 60 -3.49 11.79 3.40
N HIS A 61 -3.17 10.53 3.70
CA HIS A 61 -2.32 10.17 4.84
C HIS A 61 -0.84 10.44 4.57
N LEU A 62 -0.41 10.57 3.30
CA LEU A 62 0.99 10.82 2.95
C LEU A 62 1.58 12.06 3.67
N PRO A 63 1.00 13.28 3.55
CA PRO A 63 1.53 14.44 4.23
C PRO A 63 1.55 14.27 5.76
N LEU A 64 0.55 13.60 6.33
CA LEU A 64 0.51 13.33 7.78
C LEU A 64 1.62 12.36 8.20
N ALA A 65 1.88 11.31 7.42
CA ALA A 65 2.94 10.35 7.70
C ALA A 65 4.32 11.01 7.64
N LEU A 66 4.54 11.88 6.65
CA LEU A 66 5.79 12.66 6.51
C LEU A 66 5.98 13.61 7.69
N VAL A 67 4.96 14.39 8.05
CA VAL A 67 5.01 15.30 9.20
C VAL A 67 5.30 14.51 10.48
N GLY A 68 4.60 13.40 10.73
CA GLY A 68 4.82 12.56 11.90
C GLY A 68 6.25 12.04 12.00
N TRP A 69 6.76 11.48 10.90
CA TRP A 69 8.13 10.96 10.85
C TRP A 69 9.18 12.07 11.01
N LEU A 70 9.04 13.20 10.32
CA LEU A 70 9.97 14.32 10.40
C LEU A 70 10.02 14.90 11.83
N PHE A 71 8.87 15.13 12.47
CA PHE A 71 8.84 15.63 13.85
C PHE A 71 9.53 14.67 14.83
N ASP A 72 9.36 13.36 14.66
CA ASP A 72 9.96 12.36 15.53
C ASP A 72 11.46 12.15 15.24
N ALA A 73 11.87 12.24 13.97
CA ALA A 73 13.27 12.15 13.55
C ALA A 73 14.09 13.39 13.95
N MET A 74 13.52 14.60 13.80
CA MET A 74 14.19 15.88 14.09
C MET A 74 14.15 16.26 15.57
N SER A 75 13.34 15.59 16.40
CA SER A 75 13.22 15.81 17.85
C SER A 75 14.53 15.72 18.66
N GLY A 76 15.64 15.25 18.06
CA GLY A 76 16.96 15.18 18.68
C GLY A 76 17.88 16.37 18.39
N HIS A 77 17.54 17.27 17.46
CA HIS A 77 18.42 18.36 17.04
C HIS A 77 18.07 19.68 17.75
N ARG A 78 19.02 20.24 18.51
CA ARG A 78 18.85 21.43 19.38
C ARG A 78 18.30 22.67 18.68
N TRP A 79 18.51 22.83 17.38
CA TRP A 79 18.05 23.99 16.60
C TRP A 79 16.53 24.04 16.34
N PHE A 80 15.83 22.91 16.32
CA PHE A 80 14.38 22.87 16.09
C PHE A 80 13.56 22.95 17.39
N MET A 81 14.23 23.09 18.55
CA MET A 81 13.59 23.10 19.87
C MET A 81 12.84 24.40 20.20
N GLN A 82 13.09 25.50 19.48
CA GLN A 82 12.56 26.82 19.86
C GLN A 82 11.02 26.96 19.76
N PRO A 83 10.28 26.29 18.84
CA PRO A 83 8.81 26.23 18.94
C PRO A 83 8.31 25.10 19.84
N CYS A 84 9.14 24.08 20.13
CA CYS A 84 8.74 22.85 20.82
C CYS A 84 8.65 22.98 22.35
N ILE A 85 9.23 24.03 22.95
CA ILE A 85 9.15 24.29 24.40
C ILE A 85 7.71 24.52 24.88
N LEU A 86 6.81 24.94 23.99
CA LEU A 86 5.40 25.12 24.33
C LEU A 86 4.58 23.81 24.35
N LEU A 87 5.09 22.69 23.82
CA LEU A 87 4.38 21.40 23.82
C LEU A 87 4.50 20.71 25.20
N LYS A 88 3.84 21.27 26.22
CA LYS A 88 3.70 20.67 27.56
C LYS A 88 3.01 19.30 27.44
N GLY A 89 3.80 18.24 27.59
CA GLY A 89 3.44 16.84 27.33
C GLY A 89 4.60 16.15 26.61
N ARG A 90 5.55 15.61 27.38
CA ARG A 90 6.68 14.85 26.83
C ARG A 90 6.12 13.58 26.18
N PRO A 91 6.29 13.35 24.86
CA PRO A 91 6.09 12.01 24.32
C PRO A 91 7.02 11.05 25.08
N ARG A 92 6.50 9.90 25.52
CA ARG A 92 7.29 8.93 26.30
C ARG A 92 8.53 8.58 25.48
N THR A 93 9.73 8.69 26.05
CA THR A 93 11.00 8.53 25.32
C THR A 93 11.05 7.25 24.47
N LYS A 94 10.41 6.18 24.94
CA LYS A 94 10.27 4.89 24.23
C LYS A 94 9.50 4.99 22.91
N GLU A 95 8.42 5.77 22.84
CA GLU A 95 7.61 5.91 21.62
C GLU A 95 8.34 6.63 20.50
N LYS A 96 9.12 7.67 20.84
CA LYS A 96 9.94 8.39 19.85
C LYS A 96 11.00 7.48 19.23
N ILE A 97 11.60 6.61 20.05
CA ILE A 97 12.60 5.64 19.61
C ILE A 97 11.96 4.66 18.62
N VAL A 98 10.79 4.10 18.96
CA VAL A 98 10.04 3.19 18.09
C VAL A 98 9.66 3.85 16.75
N ALA A 99 9.12 5.07 16.79
CA ALA A 99 8.73 5.81 15.58
C ALA A 99 9.93 6.08 14.66
N LYS A 100 11.10 6.38 15.23
CA LYS A 100 12.34 6.54 14.46
C LYS A 100 12.74 5.25 13.75
N TYR A 101 12.72 4.12 14.44
CA TYR A 101 13.03 2.82 13.83
C TYR A 101 12.03 2.41 12.75
N PHE A 102 10.73 2.64 12.95
CA PHE A 102 9.72 2.38 11.92
C PHE A 102 9.94 3.22 10.67
N GLY A 103 10.25 4.51 10.82
CA GLY A 103 10.54 5.35 9.67
C GLY A 103 11.83 4.97 8.92
N VAL A 104 12.88 4.57 9.65
CA VAL A 104 14.10 4.02 9.04
C VAL A 104 13.79 2.71 8.29
N TRP A 105 12.97 1.84 8.87
CA TRP A 105 12.56 0.58 8.25
C TRP A 105 11.74 0.80 6.97
N ILE A 106 10.79 1.73 7.02
CA ILE A 106 10.01 2.17 5.86
C ILE A 106 10.93 2.68 4.75
N ALA A 107 11.86 3.60 5.09
CA ALA A 107 12.76 4.21 4.13
C ALA A 107 13.69 3.17 3.49
N TRP A 108 14.28 2.29 4.31
CA TRP A 108 15.12 1.19 3.85
C TRP A 108 14.37 0.25 2.90
N THR A 109 13.17 -0.20 3.29
CA THR A 109 12.39 -1.16 2.49
C THR A 109 11.93 -0.53 1.18
N THR A 110 11.47 0.72 1.21
CA THR A 110 11.08 1.46 0.00
C THR A 110 12.28 1.65 -0.92
N PHE A 111 13.45 1.96 -0.38
CA PHE A 111 14.68 2.07 -1.16
C PHE A 111 15.06 0.73 -1.82
N ALA A 112 15.04 -0.37 -1.06
CA ALA A 112 15.35 -1.69 -1.58
C ALA A 112 14.39 -2.09 -2.73
N TYR A 113 13.10 -1.82 -2.60
CA TYR A 113 12.14 -2.07 -3.68
C TYR A 113 12.28 -1.08 -4.85
N SER A 114 12.75 0.14 -4.63
CA SER A 114 13.04 1.09 -5.72
C SER A 114 14.15 0.60 -6.66
N CYS A 115 15.05 -0.28 -6.18
CA CYS A 115 16.07 -0.93 -6.99
C CYS A 115 15.52 -2.04 -7.90
N LEU A 116 14.28 -2.49 -7.71
CA LEU A 116 13.66 -3.50 -8.58
C LEU A 116 13.31 -2.91 -9.94
N ALA A 117 13.55 -3.65 -11.03
CA ALA A 117 13.17 -3.25 -12.37
C ALA A 117 11.63 -3.12 -12.48
N HIS A 118 10.92 -4.14 -11.98
CA HIS A 118 9.47 -4.16 -11.90
C HIS A 118 8.99 -3.72 -10.52
N LYS A 119 8.00 -2.84 -10.48
CA LYS A 119 7.45 -2.25 -9.27
C LYS A 119 5.95 -2.42 -9.26
N GLU A 120 5.43 -2.83 -8.11
CA GLU A 120 4.01 -2.99 -7.87
C GLU A 120 3.62 -2.35 -6.54
N PHE A 121 2.39 -1.87 -6.45
CA PHE A 121 1.84 -1.30 -5.22
C PHE A 121 1.79 -2.32 -4.08
N ARG A 122 1.50 -3.60 -4.40
CA ARG A 122 1.35 -4.67 -3.40
C ARG A 122 2.64 -4.96 -2.61
N PHE A 123 3.81 -4.66 -3.16
CA PHE A 123 5.07 -4.84 -2.43
C PHE A 123 5.16 -3.92 -1.21
N LEU A 124 4.48 -2.76 -1.22
CA LEU A 124 4.43 -1.85 -0.08
C LEU A 124 3.36 -2.19 0.96
N PHE A 125 2.45 -3.13 0.70
CA PHE A 125 1.35 -3.46 1.63
C PHE A 125 1.81 -3.90 3.02
N PRO A 126 2.88 -4.71 3.18
CA PRO A 126 3.40 -5.04 4.51
C PRO A 126 3.87 -3.81 5.33
N LEU A 127 4.20 -2.70 4.66
CA LEU A 127 4.61 -1.45 5.32
C LEU A 127 3.41 -0.56 5.69
N PHE A 128 2.22 -0.85 5.15
CA PHE A 128 1.04 -0.01 5.33
C PHE A 128 0.70 0.27 6.80
N PRO A 129 0.71 -0.72 7.73
CA PRO A 129 0.47 -0.44 9.15
C PRO A 129 1.47 0.56 9.76
N LEU A 130 2.73 0.52 9.32
CA LEU A 130 3.77 1.44 9.78
C LEU A 130 3.55 2.86 9.25
N PHE A 131 3.12 2.98 7.99
CA PHE A 131 2.75 4.29 7.43
C PHE A 131 1.56 4.92 8.15
N ILE A 132 0.53 4.13 8.44
CA ILE A 132 -0.64 4.60 9.20
C ILE A 132 -0.25 4.99 10.63
N TYR A 133 0.67 4.25 11.27
CA TYR A 133 1.24 4.65 12.55
C TYR A 133 1.92 6.03 12.47
N CYS A 134 2.77 6.25 11.47
CA CYS A 134 3.41 7.56 11.24
C CYS A 134 2.38 8.66 10.96
N ALA A 135 1.32 8.37 10.19
CA ALA A 135 0.24 9.33 9.94
C ALA A 135 -0.50 9.71 11.22
N GLY A 136 -0.78 8.74 12.10
CA GLY A 136 -1.37 8.98 13.41
C GLY A 136 -0.49 9.86 14.30
N ARG A 137 0.84 9.67 14.25
CA ARG A 137 1.81 10.56 14.93
C ARG A 137 1.73 11.99 14.39
N GLY A 138 1.67 12.17 13.08
CA GLY A 138 1.50 13.49 12.45
C GLY A 138 0.21 14.18 12.88
N LEU A 139 -0.90 13.44 12.91
CA LEU A 139 -2.18 13.95 13.39
C LEU A 139 -2.15 14.31 14.88
N PHE A 140 -1.47 13.53 15.71
CA PHE A 140 -1.28 13.84 17.14
C PHE A 140 -0.48 15.13 17.35
N HIS A 141 0.62 15.32 16.62
CA HIS A 141 1.42 16.54 16.68
C HIS A 141 0.60 17.75 16.19
N LEU A 142 -0.15 17.60 15.09
CA LEU A 142 -1.03 18.63 14.56
C LEU A 142 -2.12 19.01 15.56
N HIS A 143 -2.78 18.03 16.18
CA HIS A 143 -3.78 18.24 17.22
C HIS A 143 -3.21 19.09 18.36
N ARG A 144 -2.00 18.81 18.83
CA ARG A 144 -1.38 19.58 19.93
C ARG A 144 -0.97 21.00 19.56
N ILE A 145 -0.68 21.25 18.28
CA ILE A 145 -0.40 22.60 17.77
C ILE A 145 -1.72 23.40 17.71
N VAL A 146 -2.75 22.80 17.12
CA VAL A 146 -4.06 23.41 16.91
C VAL A 146 -4.79 23.68 18.24
N THR A 147 -4.80 22.72 19.17
CA THR A 147 -5.58 22.81 20.43
C THR A 147 -5.10 23.82 21.46
N LYS A 148 -3.93 24.45 21.27
CA LYS A 148 -3.51 25.58 22.14
C LYS A 148 -4.31 26.85 21.90
N SER A 149 -4.96 26.98 20.76
CA SER A 149 -5.82 28.13 20.46
C SER A 149 -7.20 27.92 21.07
N ARG A 150 -7.69 28.87 21.90
CA ARG A 150 -9.02 28.82 22.57
C ARG A 150 -10.20 28.66 21.58
N TRP A 151 -9.98 28.90 20.29
CA TRP A 151 -10.98 28.78 19.20
C TRP A 151 -11.28 27.34 18.73
N THR A 152 -10.62 26.32 19.28
CA THR A 152 -10.59 24.95 18.70
C THR A 152 -11.48 23.91 19.38
N GLN A 153 -12.30 24.30 20.35
CA GLN A 153 -13.25 23.40 21.04
C GLN A 153 -14.59 23.24 20.31
N SER A 154 -14.83 23.98 19.21
CA SER A 154 -16.08 23.89 18.45
C SER A 154 -16.15 22.65 17.55
N PHE A 155 -17.37 22.21 17.22
CA PHE A 155 -17.64 21.10 16.29
C PHE A 155 -16.96 21.30 14.93
N CYS A 156 -16.84 22.56 14.48
CA CYS A 156 -16.17 22.96 13.24
C CYS A 156 -14.65 23.20 13.39
N SER A 157 -13.98 22.57 14.37
CA SER A 157 -12.52 22.70 14.48
C SER A 157 -11.85 22.21 13.18
N PRO A 158 -10.79 22.87 12.70
CA PRO A 158 -10.11 22.49 11.46
C PRO A 158 -9.58 21.05 11.49
N LEU A 159 -9.25 20.54 12.69
CA LEU A 159 -8.84 19.15 12.87
C LEU A 159 -9.98 18.16 12.66
N ARG A 160 -11.19 18.44 13.18
CA ARG A 160 -12.36 17.58 12.96
C ARG A 160 -12.77 17.57 11.50
N LEU A 161 -12.69 18.72 10.82
CA LEU A 161 -12.91 18.82 9.37
C LEU A 161 -11.87 18.00 8.59
N LEU A 162 -10.59 18.08 8.98
CA LEU A 162 -9.54 17.25 8.37
C LEU A 162 -9.80 15.75 8.56
N ILE A 163 -10.18 15.31 9.77
CA ILE A 163 -10.52 13.92 10.04
C ILE A 163 -11.75 13.48 9.22
N GLY A 164 -12.79 14.32 9.17
CA GLY A 164 -13.97 14.09 8.34
C GLY A 164 -13.61 13.94 6.86
N LEU A 165 -12.74 14.81 6.34
CA LEU A 165 -12.24 14.74 4.97
C LEU A 165 -11.44 13.46 4.71
N LEU A 166 -10.55 13.07 5.62
CA LEU A 166 -9.78 11.81 5.52
C LEU A 166 -10.72 10.61 5.39
N VAL A 167 -11.71 10.52 6.27
CA VAL A 167 -12.69 9.42 6.25
C VAL A 167 -13.52 9.46 4.98
N ALA A 168 -14.06 10.62 4.60
CA ALA A 168 -14.90 10.76 3.41
C ALA A 168 -14.16 10.37 2.13
N VAL A 169 -12.92 10.82 1.95
CA VAL A 169 -12.12 10.49 0.76
C VAL A 169 -11.76 9.01 0.72
N ASN A 170 -11.39 8.40 1.85
CA ASN A 170 -11.09 6.96 1.86
C ASN A 170 -12.34 6.11 1.58
N LEU A 171 -13.50 6.49 2.11
CA LEU A 171 -14.77 5.81 1.80
C LEU A 171 -15.18 5.97 0.33
N ALA A 172 -15.01 7.18 -0.24
CA ALA A 172 -15.31 7.42 -1.64
C ALA A 172 -14.40 6.61 -2.57
N VAL A 173 -13.08 6.61 -2.31
CA VAL A 173 -12.11 5.81 -3.07
C VAL A 173 -12.43 4.33 -2.94
N ALA A 174 -12.66 3.82 -1.72
CA ALA A 174 -13.00 2.43 -1.48
C ALA A 174 -14.28 2.03 -2.23
N GLY A 175 -15.34 2.83 -2.13
CA GLY A 175 -16.60 2.60 -2.84
C GLY A 175 -16.41 2.54 -4.35
N TYR A 176 -15.67 3.49 -4.92
CA TYR A 176 -15.36 3.47 -6.35
C TYR A 176 -14.54 2.24 -6.76
N THR A 177 -13.47 1.92 -6.02
CA THR A 177 -12.57 0.81 -6.37
C THR A 177 -13.23 -0.55 -6.20
N CYS A 178 -14.14 -0.72 -5.25
CA CYS A 178 -14.82 -1.99 -5.00
C CYS A 178 -16.05 -2.20 -5.88
N LEU A 179 -16.71 -1.13 -6.35
CA LEU A 179 -18.00 -1.25 -7.06
C LEU A 179 -17.90 -0.94 -8.56
N VAL A 180 -16.94 -0.10 -8.98
CA VAL A 180 -16.90 0.44 -10.35
C VAL A 180 -15.60 0.10 -11.06
N HIS A 181 -14.47 0.25 -10.37
CA HIS A 181 -13.15 0.06 -10.98
C HIS A 181 -12.97 -1.38 -11.47
N GLN A 182 -12.54 -1.54 -12.73
CA GLN A 182 -12.33 -2.83 -13.39
C GLN A 182 -13.56 -3.76 -13.47
N GLY A 183 -14.79 -3.24 -13.35
CA GLY A 183 -16.01 -4.05 -13.55
C GLY A 183 -16.22 -4.56 -14.99
N GLY A 184 -15.61 -3.91 -15.99
CA GLY A 184 -15.75 -4.27 -17.41
C GLY A 184 -15.17 -5.64 -17.76
N PRO A 185 -13.86 -5.89 -17.52
CA PRO A 185 -13.26 -7.20 -17.79
C PRO A 185 -13.91 -8.36 -17.01
N ASP A 186 -14.43 -8.08 -15.82
CA ASP A 186 -15.17 -9.06 -15.00
C ASP A 186 -16.52 -9.44 -15.64
N ALA A 187 -17.31 -8.44 -16.06
CA ALA A 187 -18.60 -8.65 -16.71
C ALA A 187 -18.49 -9.16 -18.17
N LEU A 188 -17.33 -9.00 -18.81
CA LEU A 188 -17.13 -9.34 -20.22
C LEU A 188 -17.37 -10.83 -20.48
N MET A 189 -16.83 -11.72 -19.65
CA MET A 189 -16.89 -13.16 -19.90
C MET A 189 -18.30 -13.72 -19.75
N SER A 190 -19.07 -13.24 -18.77
CA SER A 190 -20.47 -13.62 -18.62
C SER A 190 -21.32 -13.11 -19.80
N LYS A 191 -21.05 -11.91 -20.31
CA LYS A 191 -21.73 -11.39 -21.49
C LYS A 191 -21.42 -12.21 -22.74
N LEU A 192 -20.15 -12.54 -22.97
CA LEU A 192 -19.73 -13.38 -24.10
C LEU A 192 -20.35 -14.77 -24.02
N ALA A 193 -20.39 -15.38 -22.84
CA ALA A 193 -21.04 -16.67 -22.62
C ALA A 193 -22.54 -16.61 -22.96
N SER A 194 -23.24 -15.56 -22.52
CA SER A 194 -24.68 -15.40 -22.81
C SER A 194 -24.97 -15.22 -24.31
N GLN A 195 -24.11 -14.49 -25.03
CA GLN A 195 -24.23 -14.32 -26.47
C GLN A 195 -23.91 -15.60 -27.24
N ALA A 196 -22.89 -16.34 -26.79
CA ALA A 196 -22.51 -17.62 -27.38
C ALA A 196 -23.63 -18.66 -27.25
N ALA A 197 -24.30 -18.70 -26.09
CA ALA A 197 -25.45 -19.56 -25.87
C ALA A 197 -26.66 -19.12 -26.71
N ALA A 198 -27.00 -17.84 -26.72
CA ALA A 198 -28.16 -17.32 -27.47
C ALA A 198 -28.05 -17.53 -28.98
N ALA A 199 -26.83 -17.48 -29.53
CA ALA A 199 -26.58 -17.67 -30.96
C ALA A 199 -26.13 -19.09 -31.31
N ASN A 200 -26.21 -20.06 -30.39
CA ASN A 200 -25.80 -21.47 -30.59
C ASN A 200 -24.42 -21.60 -31.27
N TRP A 201 -23.42 -20.87 -30.78
CA TRP A 201 -22.07 -20.87 -31.36
C TRP A 201 -21.43 -22.26 -31.41
N ALA A 202 -21.88 -23.19 -30.56
CA ALA A 202 -21.43 -24.57 -30.56
C ALA A 202 -21.75 -25.32 -31.87
N ASP A 203 -22.86 -24.96 -32.52
CA ASP A 203 -23.40 -25.61 -33.72
C ASP A 203 -22.97 -24.91 -35.01
N MET A 204 -22.34 -23.72 -34.91
CA MET A 204 -21.83 -22.97 -36.06
C MET A 204 -20.56 -23.61 -36.63
N SER A 205 -20.51 -23.76 -37.95
CA SER A 205 -19.32 -24.17 -38.69
C SER A 205 -18.97 -23.09 -39.74
N PRO A 206 -17.84 -22.38 -39.59
CA PRO A 206 -16.82 -22.51 -38.54
C PRO A 206 -17.26 -21.93 -37.19
N ARG A 207 -16.71 -22.47 -36.09
CA ARG A 207 -16.92 -21.92 -34.75
C ARG A 207 -16.35 -20.48 -34.66
N PRO A 208 -17.09 -19.54 -34.06
CA PRO A 208 -16.60 -18.18 -33.85
C PRO A 208 -15.33 -18.17 -32.98
N LYS A 209 -14.39 -17.29 -33.32
CA LYS A 209 -13.16 -17.08 -32.53
C LYS A 209 -13.17 -15.66 -31.99
N ILE A 210 -12.86 -15.52 -30.70
CA ILE A 210 -12.70 -14.23 -30.04
C ILE A 210 -11.21 -13.94 -29.86
N LEU A 211 -10.76 -12.80 -30.39
CA LEU A 211 -9.41 -12.31 -30.18
C LEU A 211 -9.41 -11.27 -29.06
N PHE A 212 -8.65 -11.53 -28.01
CA PHE A 212 -8.41 -10.58 -26.93
C PHE A 212 -7.17 -9.75 -27.25
N LEU A 213 -7.35 -8.45 -27.53
CA LEU A 213 -6.26 -7.49 -27.72
C LEU A 213 -5.79 -6.91 -26.38
N MET A 214 -5.49 -7.80 -25.43
CA MET A 214 -5.07 -7.49 -24.07
C MET A 214 -4.18 -8.62 -23.52
N PRO A 215 -3.42 -8.38 -22.44
CA PRO A 215 -2.67 -9.45 -21.78
C PRO A 215 -3.54 -10.65 -21.38
N CYS A 216 -2.94 -11.84 -21.38
CA CYS A 216 -3.63 -13.12 -21.13
C CYS A 216 -4.30 -13.26 -19.74
N HIS A 217 -4.03 -12.33 -18.82
CA HIS A 217 -4.53 -12.32 -17.44
C HIS A 217 -5.52 -11.18 -17.17
N SER A 218 -5.93 -10.43 -18.19
CA SER A 218 -6.79 -9.26 -18.04
C SER A 218 -8.27 -9.57 -17.82
N THR A 219 -8.69 -10.81 -18.09
CA THR A 219 -10.08 -11.25 -17.92
C THR A 219 -10.12 -12.56 -17.14
N PRO A 220 -11.03 -12.71 -16.17
CA PRO A 220 -11.15 -13.93 -15.39
C PRO A 220 -11.71 -15.04 -16.28
N TYR A 221 -10.98 -16.16 -16.40
CA TYR A 221 -11.49 -17.33 -17.10
C TYR A 221 -12.46 -18.06 -16.18
N LEU A 222 -13.75 -17.72 -16.30
CA LEU A 222 -14.83 -18.49 -15.69
C LEU A 222 -15.05 -19.73 -16.56
N ARG A 223 -14.72 -20.91 -16.03
CA ARG A 223 -15.07 -22.20 -16.66
C ARG A 223 -16.55 -22.47 -16.57
#